data_AF-A0A0B7FS41-F1
#
_entry.id   AF-A0A0B7FS41-F1
#
_cell.length_a   1.000
_cell.length_b   1.000
_cell.length_c   1.000
_cell.angle_alpha   90.00
_cell.angle_beta   90.00
_cell.angle_gamma   90.00
#
_symmetry.space_group_name_H-M   'P 1'
#
loop_
_entity.id
_entity.type
_entity.pdbx_description
1 polymer ?
#
loop_
_entity_poly.entity_id
_entity_poly.type
_entity_poly.pdbx_seq_one_letter_code
_entity_poly.pdbx_strand_id
1 'polypeptide(L)'
;MSDTNHQASSHRANGGYNWDNFRQQAFTAADSMDKQYGIPARNKIIAVGSVYPFTTTLAITFSALAFFPVLTFLTFSFFTLFILLLTGLATALAFAGIVILGACVILLSVLSFALGFSLFFSISGFVVYLAYRFAFHVKGNEGGGMGAWVEETLLRFRLVDIHEVRETLASNGKAKYPDGKVE
;
A
#
# COMPACT_ATOMS: atom_id res chain seq x y z
N MET A 1 60.14 -2.73 35.80
CA MET A 1 59.02 -3.68 35.62
C MET A 1 57.76 -2.88 35.75
N SER A 2 57.14 -2.56 34.62
CA SER A 2 56.00 -1.64 34.50
C SER A 2 54.84 -2.44 33.94
N ASP A 3 53.88 -2.78 34.80
CA ASP A 3 52.68 -3.51 34.40
C ASP A 3 51.62 -2.52 33.91
N THR A 4 51.54 -2.39 32.59
CA THR A 4 50.48 -1.66 31.89
C THR A 4 49.20 -2.50 31.89
N ASN A 5 48.32 -2.18 32.83
CA ASN A 5 47.03 -2.83 32.99
C ASN A 5 46.05 -2.28 31.94
N HIS A 6 45.96 -2.93 30.78
CA HIS A 6 45.00 -2.63 29.73
C HIS A 6 43.60 -3.13 30.13
N GLN A 7 42.83 -2.27 30.80
CA GLN A 7 41.38 -2.49 30.93
C GLN A 7 40.71 -2.27 29.57
N ALA A 8 40.42 -3.38 28.89
CA ALA A 8 39.60 -3.42 27.71
C ALA A 8 38.15 -3.00 28.05
N SER A 9 37.84 -1.73 27.79
CA SER A 9 36.49 -1.19 27.82
C SER A 9 35.68 -1.77 26.67
N SER A 10 35.05 -2.92 26.90
CA SER A 10 34.04 -3.47 26.00
C SER A 10 32.80 -2.58 26.07
N HIS A 11 32.79 -1.53 25.24
CA HIS A 11 31.59 -0.77 24.90
C HIS A 11 30.60 -1.67 24.16
N ARG A 12 29.87 -2.51 24.90
CA ARG A 12 28.59 -3.05 24.45
C ARG A 12 27.64 -1.88 24.37
N ALA A 13 27.48 -1.33 23.16
CA ALA A 13 26.42 -0.43 22.77
C ALA A 13 25.08 -1.18 22.88
N ASN A 14 24.63 -1.40 24.11
CA ASN A 14 23.33 -1.94 24.40
C ASN A 14 22.37 -0.75 24.27
N GLY A 15 21.86 -0.52 23.06
CA GLY A 15 20.84 0.47 22.74
C GLY A 15 19.46 0.17 23.34
N GLY A 16 19.44 -0.43 24.53
CA GLY A 16 18.23 -0.58 25.32
C GLY A 16 17.91 0.78 25.95
N TYR A 17 16.71 1.29 25.70
CA TYR A 17 16.17 2.45 26.43
C TYR A 17 16.43 2.27 27.92
N ASN A 18 17.30 3.12 28.48
CA ASN A 18 17.74 3.02 29.87
C ASN A 18 16.63 3.59 30.79
N TRP A 19 15.62 2.75 31.03
CA TRP A 19 14.47 3.04 31.88
C TRP A 19 14.86 3.43 33.31
N ASP A 20 16.01 2.94 33.79
CA ASP A 20 16.50 3.23 35.12
C ASP A 20 16.93 4.70 35.24
N ASN A 21 17.64 5.21 34.22
CA ASN A 21 18.01 6.63 34.14
C ASN A 21 16.77 7.55 34.07
N PHE A 22 15.74 7.17 33.29
CA PHE A 22 14.50 7.95 33.20
C PHE A 22 13.76 8.00 34.54
N ARG A 23 13.62 6.84 35.20
CA ARG A 23 13.01 6.78 36.55
C ARG A 23 13.77 7.62 37.55
N GLN A 24 15.10 7.52 37.56
CA GLN A 24 15.93 8.29 38.48
C GLN A 24 15.83 9.79 38.21
N GLN A 25 15.80 10.22 36.94
CA GLN A 25 15.51 11.60 36.58
C GLN A 25 14.11 12.05 37.03
N ALA A 26 13.09 11.22 36.82
CA ALA A 26 11.72 11.54 37.24
C ALA A 26 11.61 11.72 38.77
N PHE A 27 12.26 10.85 39.56
CA PHE A 27 12.30 11.00 41.01
C PHE A 27 13.09 12.23 41.46
N THR A 28 14.25 12.48 40.85
CA THR A 28 15.07 13.65 41.20
C THR A 28 14.35 14.95 40.85
N ALA A 29 13.64 14.98 39.72
CA ALA A 29 12.79 16.11 39.32
C ALA A 29 11.63 16.30 40.30
N ALA A 30 10.90 15.23 40.64
CA ALA A 30 9.81 15.29 41.61
C ALA A 30 10.28 15.78 42.99
N ASP A 31 11.42 15.28 43.48
CA ASP A 31 12.00 15.69 44.76
C ASP A 31 12.46 17.15 44.74
N SER A 32 13.02 17.61 43.61
CA SER A 32 13.39 19.02 43.43
C SER A 32 12.17 19.95 43.40
N MET A 33 11.07 19.52 42.77
CA MET A 33 9.83 20.29 42.70
C MET A 33 9.14 20.35 44.07
N ASP A 34 9.13 19.24 44.82
CA ASP A 34 8.55 19.22 46.15
C ASP A 34 9.33 20.13 47.10
N LYS A 35 10.67 20.11 47.03
CA LYS A 35 11.52 21.03 47.81
C LYS A 35 11.29 22.49 47.45
N GLN A 36 11.20 22.82 46.16
CA GLN A 36 11.04 24.22 45.71
C GLN A 36 9.63 24.77 45.91
N TYR A 37 8.58 23.95 45.75
CA TYR A 37 7.20 24.42 45.73
C TYR A 37 6.32 23.76 46.79
N GLY A 38 6.43 22.44 46.98
CA GLY A 38 5.59 21.66 47.88
C GLY A 38 5.78 22.02 49.35
N ILE A 39 7.02 21.98 49.84
CA ILE A 39 7.38 22.31 51.23
C ILE A 39 7.00 23.76 51.59
N PRO A 40 7.41 24.81 50.83
CA PRO A 40 7.05 26.18 51.19
C PRO A 40 5.54 26.44 51.08
N ALA A 41 4.83 25.82 50.13
CA ALA A 41 3.37 25.94 50.04
C ALA A 41 2.68 25.31 51.26
N ARG A 42 3.08 24.10 51.67
CA ARG A 42 2.54 23.46 52.89
C ARG A 42 2.78 24.31 54.12
N ASN A 43 4.00 24.83 54.31
CA ASN A 43 4.33 25.67 55.45
C ASN A 43 3.48 26.95 55.48
N LYS A 44 3.24 27.58 54.32
CA LYS A 44 2.34 28.73 54.21
C LYS A 44 0.89 28.37 54.54
N ILE A 45 0.38 27.24 54.04
CA ILE A 45 -0.99 26.79 54.32
C ILE A 45 -1.17 26.51 55.83
N ILE A 46 -0.19 25.86 56.47
CA ILE A 46 -0.23 25.61 57.92
C ILE A 46 -0.19 26.92 58.70
N ALA A 47 0.70 27.85 58.34
CA ALA A 47 0.80 29.15 58.98
C ALA A 47 -0.52 29.95 58.85
N VAL A 48 -1.08 30.06 57.64
CA VAL A 48 -2.35 30.75 57.40
C VAL A 48 -3.52 30.03 58.09
N GLY A 49 -3.52 28.70 58.10
CA GLY A 49 -4.51 27.87 58.78
C GLY A 49 -4.53 28.07 60.29
N SER A 50 -3.38 28.34 60.90
CA SER A 50 -3.32 28.63 62.34
C SER A 50 -3.94 29.99 62.70
N VAL A 51 -3.89 30.97 61.79
CA VAL A 51 -4.46 32.31 62.00
C VAL A 51 -5.95 32.35 61.62
N TYR A 52 -6.33 31.68 60.53
CA TYR A 52 -7.69 31.69 59.97
C TYR A 52 -8.19 30.25 59.67
N PRO A 53 -8.51 29.44 60.70
CA PRO A 53 -8.80 28.02 60.55
C PRO A 53 -10.07 27.73 59.73
N PHE A 54 -11.13 28.50 59.94
CA PHE A 54 -12.39 28.34 59.21
C PHE A 54 -12.25 28.64 57.72
N THR A 55 -11.60 29.75 57.38
CA THR A 55 -11.40 30.16 55.98
C THR A 55 -10.53 29.15 55.23
N THR A 56 -9.46 28.68 55.89
CA THR A 56 -8.54 27.70 55.31
C THR A 56 -9.24 26.36 55.06
N THR A 57 -10.03 25.88 56.01
CA THR A 57 -10.80 24.64 55.86
C THR A 57 -11.80 24.75 54.72
N LEU A 58 -12.56 25.86 54.67
CA LEU A 58 -13.53 26.12 53.59
C LEU A 58 -12.85 26.18 52.22
N ALA A 59 -11.70 26.85 52.10
CA ALA A 59 -10.95 26.92 50.85
C ALA A 59 -10.43 25.55 50.40
N ILE A 60 -9.93 24.72 51.32
CA ILE A 60 -9.46 23.37 51.01
C ILE A 60 -10.62 22.49 50.57
N THR A 61 -11.75 22.49 51.31
CA THR A 61 -12.93 21.69 50.95
C THR A 61 -13.51 22.14 49.61
N PHE A 62 -13.64 23.44 49.38
CA PHE A 62 -14.10 23.98 48.11
C PHE A 62 -13.17 23.61 46.95
N SER A 63 -11.85 23.70 47.16
CA SER A 63 -10.86 23.31 46.15
C SER A 63 -10.93 21.81 45.84
N ALA A 64 -11.09 20.96 46.85
CA ALA A 64 -11.25 19.51 46.67
C ALA A 64 -12.55 19.17 45.92
N LEU A 65 -13.66 19.84 46.25
CA LEU A 65 -14.94 19.68 45.57
C LEU A 65 -14.91 20.23 44.13
N ALA A 66 -14.17 21.32 43.87
CA ALA A 66 -14.00 21.91 42.55
C ALA A 66 -13.01 21.12 41.67
N PHE A 67 -12.09 20.37 42.26
CA PHE A 67 -11.14 19.54 41.52
C PHE A 67 -11.84 18.45 40.70
N PHE A 68 -12.86 17.81 41.28
CA PHE A 68 -13.64 16.77 40.60
C PHE A 68 -14.30 17.23 39.30
N PRO A 69 -15.12 18.31 39.26
CA PRO A 69 -15.74 18.78 38.02
C PRO A 69 -14.72 19.30 37.00
N VAL A 70 -13.59 19.87 37.44
CA VAL A 70 -12.51 20.29 36.54
C VAL A 70 -11.87 19.06 35.86
N LEU A 71 -11.59 18.01 36.64
CA LEU A 71 -10.98 16.79 36.10
C LEU A 71 -11.93 16.05 35.16
N THR A 72 -13.22 15.97 35.49
CA THR A 72 -14.22 15.34 34.61
C THR A 72 -14.41 16.13 33.32
N PHE A 73 -14.47 17.47 33.40
CA PHE A 73 -14.52 18.33 32.22
C PHE A 73 -13.30 18.15 31.32
N LEU A 74 -12.10 18.11 31.90
CA LEU A 74 -10.86 17.91 31.15
C LEU A 74 -10.84 16.54 30.45
N THR A 75 -11.21 15.49 31.18
CA THR A 75 -11.29 14.12 30.65
C THR A 75 -12.30 14.04 29.51
N PHE A 76 -13.49 14.61 29.70
CA PHE A 76 -14.53 14.62 28.68
C PHE A 76 -14.07 15.40 27.45
N SER A 77 -13.42 16.56 27.63
CA SER A 77 -12.90 17.36 26.52
C SER A 77 -11.87 16.61 25.68
N PHE A 78 -10.89 15.95 26.32
CA PHE A 78 -9.92 15.12 25.62
C PHE A 78 -10.58 13.94 24.92
N PHE A 79 -11.54 13.29 25.57
CA PHE A 79 -12.28 12.17 24.99
C PHE A 79 -13.09 12.60 23.76
N THR A 80 -13.78 13.74 23.82
CA THR A 80 -14.50 14.31 22.68
C THR A 80 -13.56 14.65 21.54
N LEU A 81 -12.42 15.31 21.80
CA LEU A 81 -11.43 15.58 20.77
C LEU A 81 -10.89 14.30 20.13
N PHE A 82 -10.62 13.28 20.94
CA PHE A 82 -10.14 11.99 20.45
C PHE A 82 -11.17 11.31 19.54
N ILE A 83 -12.45 11.29 19.93
CA ILE A 83 -13.52 10.76 19.07
C ILE A 83 -13.61 11.54 17.77
N LEU A 84 -13.61 12.88 17.82
CA LEU A 84 -13.69 13.71 16.62
C LEU A 84 -12.52 13.46 15.66
N LEU A 85 -11.30 13.28 16.19
CA LEU A 85 -10.12 12.93 15.39
C LEU A 85 -10.27 11.55 14.75
N LEU A 86 -10.66 10.53 15.51
CA LEU A 86 -10.85 9.18 14.98
C LEU A 86 -11.97 9.13 13.92
N THR A 87 -13.09 9.79 14.19
CA THR A 87 -14.20 9.87 13.23
C THR A 87 -13.79 10.63 11.98
N GLY A 88 -13.10 11.76 12.12
CA GLY A 88 -12.58 12.53 10.99
C GLY A 88 -11.57 11.75 10.15
N LEU A 89 -10.68 10.99 10.80
CA LEU A 89 -9.73 10.13 10.11
C LEU A 89 -10.44 8.98 9.37
N ALA A 90 -11.42 8.34 10.01
CA ALA A 90 -12.19 7.26 9.40
C ALA A 90 -13.00 7.74 8.19
N THR A 91 -13.66 8.90 8.29
CA THR A 91 -14.41 9.48 7.16
C THR A 91 -13.48 9.90 6.04
N ALA A 92 -12.35 10.55 6.34
CA ALA A 92 -11.35 10.93 5.34
C ALA A 92 -10.81 9.70 4.58
N LEU A 93 -10.49 8.61 5.29
CA LEU A 93 -10.06 7.35 4.68
C LEU A 93 -11.15 6.72 3.81
N ALA A 94 -12.40 6.74 4.25
CA ALA A 94 -13.53 6.23 3.46
C ALA A 94 -13.71 7.02 2.17
N PHE A 95 -13.70 8.36 2.23
CA PHE A 95 -13.77 9.21 1.04
C PHE A 95 -12.59 9.01 0.11
N ALA A 96 -11.37 8.95 0.64
CA ALA A 96 -10.18 8.66 -0.16
C ALA A 96 -10.31 7.30 -0.87
N GLY A 97 -10.80 6.27 -0.18
CA GLY A 97 -11.06 4.96 -0.74
C GLY A 97 -12.06 4.99 -1.89
N ILE A 98 -13.18 5.70 -1.72
CA ILE A 98 -14.20 5.87 -2.77
C ILE A 98 -13.60 6.55 -4.01
N VAL A 99 -12.82 7.61 -3.82
CA VAL A 99 -12.18 8.36 -4.92
C VAL A 99 -11.18 7.46 -5.67
N ILE A 100 -10.35 6.71 -4.96
CA ILE A 100 -9.37 5.79 -5.55
C ILE A 100 -10.08 4.69 -6.32
N LEU A 101 -11.11 4.05 -5.75
CA LEU A 101 -11.88 3.02 -6.44
C LEU A 101 -12.57 3.58 -7.70
N GLY A 102 -13.15 4.77 -7.61
CA GLY A 102 -13.75 5.46 -8.76
C GLY A 102 -12.73 5.71 -9.87
N ALA A 103 -11.54 6.21 -9.52
CA ALA A 103 -10.45 6.41 -10.48
C ALA A 103 -9.98 5.09 -11.12
N CYS A 104 -9.87 4.01 -10.34
CA CYS A 104 -9.54 2.68 -10.85
C CYS A 104 -10.56 2.17 -11.86
N VAL A 105 -11.86 2.34 -11.58
CA VAL A 105 -12.93 1.94 -12.52
C VAL A 105 -12.82 2.72 -13.82
N ILE A 106 -12.65 4.05 -13.75
CA ILE A 106 -12.49 4.90 -14.95
C ILE A 106 -11.26 4.46 -15.76
N LEU A 107 -10.13 4.23 -15.10
CA LEU A 107 -8.89 3.79 -15.75
C LEU A 107 -9.10 2.44 -16.44
N LEU A 108 -9.70 1.45 -15.77
CA LEU A 108 -9.98 0.14 -16.35
C LEU A 108 -10.94 0.23 -17.53
N SER A 109 -11.94 1.11 -17.48
CA SER A 109 -12.84 1.36 -18.61
C SER A 109 -12.09 1.94 -19.81
N VAL A 110 -11.23 2.94 -19.60
CA VAL A 110 -10.40 3.54 -20.67
C VAL A 110 -9.44 2.51 -21.26
N LEU A 111 -8.77 1.71 -20.43
CA LEU A 111 -7.87 0.64 -20.90
C LEU A 111 -8.62 -0.42 -21.70
N SER A 112 -9.79 -0.85 -21.23
CA SER A 112 -10.62 -1.83 -21.92
C SER A 112 -11.10 -1.30 -23.28
N PHE A 113 -11.49 -0.03 -23.33
CA PHE A 113 -11.86 0.64 -24.57
C PHE A 113 -10.68 0.74 -25.54
N ALA A 114 -9.52 1.23 -25.07
CA ALA A 114 -8.30 1.31 -25.88
C ALA A 114 -7.86 -0.06 -26.41
N LEU A 115 -7.96 -1.12 -25.60
CA LEU A 115 -7.69 -2.49 -26.01
C LEU A 115 -8.67 -2.94 -27.11
N GLY A 116 -9.97 -2.65 -26.94
CA GLY A 116 -10.98 -2.94 -27.96
C GLY A 116 -10.69 -2.26 -29.30
N PHE A 117 -10.32 -0.98 -29.27
CA PHE A 117 -9.90 -0.25 -30.48
C PHE A 117 -8.64 -0.85 -31.10
N SER A 118 -7.64 -1.19 -30.29
CA SER A 118 -6.40 -1.82 -30.76
C SER A 118 -6.68 -3.14 -31.46
N LEU A 119 -7.52 -4.00 -30.88
CA LEU A 119 -7.92 -5.27 -31.49
C LEU A 119 -8.73 -5.04 -32.77
N PHE A 120 -9.68 -4.11 -32.76
CA PHE A 120 -10.48 -3.78 -33.94
C PHE A 120 -9.60 -3.30 -35.10
N PHE A 121 -8.68 -2.36 -34.86
CA PHE A 121 -7.76 -1.88 -35.88
C PHE A 121 -6.78 -2.97 -36.35
N SER A 122 -6.32 -3.83 -35.44
CA SER A 122 -5.45 -4.96 -35.80
C SER A 122 -6.16 -5.94 -36.73
N ILE A 123 -7.39 -6.35 -36.39
CA ILE A 123 -8.21 -7.25 -37.21
C ILE A 123 -8.60 -6.58 -38.53
N SER A 124 -9.04 -5.32 -38.49
CA SER A 124 -9.41 -4.58 -39.69
C SER A 124 -8.23 -4.40 -40.64
N GLY A 125 -7.07 -3.97 -40.13
CA GLY A 125 -5.84 -3.86 -40.92
C GLY A 125 -5.41 -5.20 -41.52
N PHE A 126 -5.55 -6.29 -40.75
CA PHE A 126 -5.30 -7.64 -41.23
C PHE A 126 -6.23 -8.04 -42.39
N VAL A 127 -7.54 -7.79 -42.25
CA VAL A 127 -8.54 -8.07 -43.30
C VAL A 127 -8.27 -7.23 -44.54
N VAL A 128 -7.97 -5.93 -44.39
CA VAL A 128 -7.63 -5.05 -45.50
C VAL A 128 -6.36 -5.52 -46.21
N TYR A 129 -5.34 -5.95 -45.48
CA TYR A 129 -4.12 -6.53 -46.04
C TYR A 129 -4.43 -7.79 -46.87
N LEU A 130 -5.21 -8.72 -46.34
CA LEU A 130 -5.62 -9.91 -47.07
C LEU A 130 -6.43 -9.58 -48.32
N ALA A 131 -7.38 -8.64 -48.22
CA ALA A 131 -8.20 -8.20 -49.35
C ALA A 131 -7.36 -7.52 -50.44
N TYR A 132 -6.41 -6.67 -50.06
CA TYR A 132 -5.44 -6.06 -50.98
C TYR A 132 -4.61 -7.13 -51.69
N ARG A 133 -4.09 -8.11 -50.94
CA ARG A 133 -3.26 -9.18 -51.51
C ARG A 133 -4.05 -10.12 -52.41
N PHE A 134 -5.30 -10.41 -52.07
CA PHE A 134 -6.23 -11.14 -52.90
C PHE A 134 -6.49 -10.40 -54.22
N ALA A 135 -6.77 -9.09 -54.15
CA ALA A 135 -6.98 -8.27 -55.34
C ALA A 135 -5.76 -8.28 -56.27
N PHE A 136 -4.54 -8.30 -55.72
CA PHE A 136 -3.31 -8.43 -56.50
C PHE A 136 -3.25 -9.75 -57.28
N HIS A 137 -3.55 -10.89 -56.64
CA HIS A 137 -3.51 -12.22 -57.29
C HIS A 137 -4.61 -12.41 -58.33
N VAL A 138 -5.79 -11.80 -58.12
CA VAL A 138 -6.91 -11.91 -59.06
C VAL A 138 -6.71 -11.04 -60.31
N LYS A 139 -6.08 -9.87 -60.18
CA LYS A 139 -5.91 -8.92 -61.30
C LYS A 139 -4.57 -9.01 -62.03
N GLY A 140 -3.52 -9.54 -61.40
CA GLY A 140 -2.20 -9.63 -62.03
C GLY A 140 -2.14 -10.77 -63.06
N ASN A 141 -1.60 -10.51 -64.25
CA ASN A 141 -1.29 -11.58 -65.24
C ASN A 141 -0.36 -12.66 -64.69
N GLU A 142 0.45 -12.33 -63.68
CA GLU A 142 1.34 -13.25 -62.97
C GLU A 142 0.71 -13.84 -61.69
N GLY A 143 -0.50 -13.40 -61.33
CA GLY A 143 -1.10 -13.60 -60.01
C GLY A 143 -1.57 -15.02 -59.70
N GLY A 144 -1.47 -15.98 -60.63
CA GLY A 144 -1.80 -17.40 -60.39
C GLY A 144 -3.26 -17.69 -59.96
N GLY A 145 -4.12 -16.66 -59.90
CA GLY A 145 -5.51 -16.76 -59.48
C GLY A 145 -5.72 -17.02 -57.99
N MET A 146 -6.94 -17.46 -57.63
CA MET A 146 -7.34 -17.68 -56.25
C MET A 146 -6.54 -18.79 -55.54
N GLY A 147 -6.13 -19.82 -56.27
CA GLY A 147 -5.35 -20.95 -55.71
C GLY A 147 -3.97 -20.51 -55.21
N ALA A 148 -3.24 -19.74 -56.01
CA ALA A 148 -1.93 -19.21 -55.64
C ALA A 148 -1.99 -18.28 -54.42
N TRP A 149 -3.06 -17.48 -54.29
CA TRP A 149 -3.29 -16.65 -53.11
C TRP A 149 -3.51 -17.48 -51.84
N VAL A 150 -4.30 -18.56 -51.90
CA VAL A 150 -4.53 -19.45 -50.76
C VAL A 150 -3.22 -20.11 -50.34
N GLU A 151 -2.45 -20.62 -51.30
CA GLU A 151 -1.15 -21.24 -51.05
C GLU A 151 -0.17 -20.25 -50.40
N GLU A 152 -0.04 -19.03 -50.94
CA GLU A 152 0.81 -17.97 -50.35
C GLU A 152 0.35 -17.64 -48.92
N THR A 153 -0.96 -17.54 -48.68
CA THR A 153 -1.54 -17.21 -47.37
C THR A 153 -1.26 -18.32 -46.36
N LEU A 154 -1.50 -19.59 -46.71
CA LEU A 154 -1.24 -20.74 -45.84
C LEU A 154 0.25 -20.88 -45.50
N LEU A 155 1.13 -20.68 -46.49
CA LEU A 155 2.58 -20.68 -46.30
C LEU A 155 3.04 -19.56 -45.37
N ARG A 156 2.54 -18.33 -45.57
CA ARG A 156 2.91 -17.15 -44.75
C ARG A 156 2.47 -17.28 -43.30
N PHE A 157 1.30 -17.86 -43.04
CA PHE A 157 0.80 -18.07 -41.68
C PHE A 157 1.29 -19.37 -41.04
N ARG A 158 2.10 -20.17 -41.76
CA ARG A 158 2.54 -21.51 -41.31
C ARG A 158 1.36 -22.38 -40.84
N LEU A 159 0.19 -22.21 -41.46
CA LEU A 159 -1.01 -22.98 -41.16
C LEU A 159 -0.93 -24.41 -41.71
N VAL A 160 -0.01 -24.63 -42.65
CA VAL A 160 0.27 -25.93 -43.26
C VAL A 160 1.75 -26.21 -43.09
N ASP A 161 2.08 -27.32 -42.44
CA ASP A 161 3.45 -27.80 -42.39
C ASP A 161 3.78 -28.42 -43.77
N ILE A 162 4.66 -27.75 -44.50
CA ILE A 162 5.07 -28.16 -45.85
C ILE A 162 5.68 -29.57 -45.82
N HIS A 163 6.28 -29.97 -44.71
CA HIS A 163 6.81 -31.31 -44.52
C HIS A 163 5.71 -32.37 -44.49
N GLU A 164 4.62 -32.11 -43.77
CA GLU A 164 3.50 -33.03 -43.68
C GLU A 164 2.84 -33.21 -45.06
N VAL A 165 2.53 -32.12 -45.76
CA VAL A 165 1.92 -32.20 -47.10
C VAL A 165 2.84 -32.90 -48.11
N ARG A 166 4.16 -32.67 -48.04
CA ARG A 166 5.14 -33.35 -48.90
C ARG A 166 5.18 -34.85 -48.61
N GLU A 167 5.13 -35.27 -47.35
CA GLU A 167 5.12 -36.68 -46.98
C GLU A 167 3.83 -37.39 -47.42
N THR A 168 2.67 -36.75 -47.28
CA THR A 168 1.37 -37.30 -47.70
C THR A 168 1.26 -37.41 -49.23
N LEU A 169 1.84 -36.46 -49.97
CA LEU A 169 1.94 -36.54 -51.42
C LEU A 169 2.94 -37.63 -51.86
N ALA A 170 4.06 -37.78 -51.15
CA ALA A 170 5.05 -38.82 -51.42
C ALA A 170 4.53 -40.24 -51.09
N SER A 171 3.56 -40.38 -50.17
CA SER A 171 2.94 -41.66 -49.80
C SER A 171 1.84 -42.13 -50.75
N ASN A 172 1.65 -41.47 -51.91
CA ASN A 172 0.55 -41.75 -52.85
C ASN A 172 -0.84 -41.63 -52.19
N GLY A 173 -1.00 -40.71 -51.23
CA GLY A 173 -2.28 -40.45 -50.57
C GLY A 173 -2.62 -41.44 -49.44
N LYS A 174 -1.70 -42.29 -49.00
CA LYS A 174 -1.90 -43.12 -47.81
C LYS A 174 -1.65 -42.27 -46.56
N ALA A 175 -2.71 -41.95 -45.82
CA ALA A 175 -2.63 -41.24 -44.55
C ALA A 175 -1.82 -42.08 -43.55
N LYS A 176 -0.69 -41.53 -43.08
CA LYS A 176 0.12 -42.15 -42.04
C LYS A 176 -0.31 -41.54 -40.72
N TYR A 177 -0.96 -42.32 -39.87
CA TYR A 177 -1.37 -41.84 -38.55
C TYR A 177 -0.14 -41.62 -37.65
N PRO A 178 -0.23 -40.73 -36.64
CA PRO A 178 0.89 -40.48 -35.72
C PRO A 178 1.32 -41.72 -34.92
N ASP A 179 0.55 -42.80 -34.94
CA ASP A 179 0.91 -44.10 -34.36
C ASP A 179 1.76 -44.99 -35.31
N GLY A 180 2.08 -44.50 -36.50
CA GLY A 180 2.89 -45.19 -37.50
C GLY A 180 2.14 -46.24 -38.32
N LYS A 181 0.82 -46.40 -38.15
CA LYS A 181 0.02 -47.34 -38.95
C LYS A 181 -0.38 -46.71 -40.29
N VAL A 182 -0.39 -47.55 -41.32
CA VAL A 182 -0.69 -47.19 -42.71
C VAL A 182 -1.91 -48.00 -43.15
N GLU A 183 -2.98 -47.34 -43.60
CA GLU A 183 -4.07 -47.98 -44.37
C GLU A 183 -3.65 -48.19 -45.83
#